data_AF-A0A2H2ZX18-F1
#
_entry.id   AF-A0A2H2ZX18-F1
#
_cell.length_a   1.000
_cell.length_b   1.000
_cell.length_c   1.000
_cell.angle_alpha   90.00
_cell.angle_beta   90.00
_cell.angle_gamma   90.00
#
_symmetry.space_group_name_H-M   'P 1'
#
loop_
_entity.id
_entity.type
_entity.pdbx_description
1 polymer ?
#
loop_
_entity_poly.entity_id
_entity_poly.type
_entity_poly.pdbx_seq_one_letter_code
_entity_poly.pdbx_strand_id
1 'polypeptide(L)' 'MECKNSPQCSPAKHHFDECVERVHQQESEGEAKEDCVEEFFHLAHCATACAAPKLWSKLK' A
#
# COMPACT_ATOMS: atom_id res chain seq x y z
N MET A 1 4.13 -6.64 9.35
CA MET A 1 5.01 -5.66 8.66
C MET A 1 5.94 -6.29 7.62
N GLU A 2 6.13 -7.62 7.55
CA GLU A 2 7.00 -8.26 6.53
C GLU A 2 6.55 -8.06 5.07
N CYS A 3 5.28 -8.28 4.74
CA CYS A 3 4.88 -8.43 3.34
C CYS A 3 4.87 -7.11 2.55
N LYS A 4 4.48 -5.98 3.16
CA LYS A 4 4.47 -4.68 2.48
C LYS A 4 5.85 -4.10 2.21
N ASN A 5 6.87 -4.51 2.98
CA ASN A 5 8.25 -4.07 2.84
C ASN A 5 9.12 -5.11 2.13
N SER A 6 8.50 -6.17 1.61
CA SER A 6 9.21 -7.23 0.89
C SER A 6 9.74 -6.71 -0.46
N PRO A 7 10.83 -7.28 -1.00
CA PRO A 7 11.36 -6.86 -2.30
C PRO A 7 10.31 -6.90 -3.42
N GLN A 8 9.40 -7.88 -3.39
CA GLN A 8 8.34 -8.00 -4.40
C GLN A 8 7.25 -6.91 -4.29
N CYS A 9 6.96 -6.43 -3.08
CA CYS A 9 5.91 -5.40 -2.88
C CYS A 9 6.47 -3.98 -2.71
N SER A 10 7.80 -3.83 -2.62
CA SER A 10 8.45 -2.52 -2.45
C SER A 10 8.10 -1.51 -3.56
N PRO A 11 8.00 -1.88 -4.85
CA PRO A 11 7.60 -0.93 -5.89
C PRO A 11 6.17 -0.41 -5.70
N ALA A 12 5.21 -1.30 -5.43
CA ALA A 12 3.82 -0.91 -5.17
C ALA A 12 3.71 -0.05 -3.89
N LYS A 13 4.53 -0.35 -2.88
CA LYS A 13 4.63 0.48 -1.68
C LYS A 13 5.16 1.88 -1.99
N HIS A 14 6.21 1.98 -2.80
CA HIS A 14 6.79 3.26 -3.19
C HIS A 14 5.75 4.15 -3.89
N HIS A 15 5.00 3.61 -4.85
CA HIS A 15 3.92 4.36 -5.52
C HIS A 15 2.81 4.80 -4.56
N PHE A 16 2.42 3.93 -3.62
CA PHE A 16 1.45 4.32 -2.59
C PHE A 16 1.98 5.45 -1.70
N ASP A 17 3.23 5.38 -1.26
CA ASP A 17 3.84 6.44 -0.44
C ASP A 17 3.92 7.76 -1.21
N GLU A 18 4.32 7.74 -2.49
CA GLU A 18 4.35 8.93 -3.36
C GLU A 18 2.95 9.54 -3.57
N CYS A 19 1.92 8.70 -3.73
CA CYS A 19 0.55 9.17 -3.81
C CYS A 19 0.12 9.87 -2.51
N VAL A 20 0.40 9.26 -1.36
CA VAL A 20 0.04 9.83 -0.04
C VAL A 20 0.75 11.17 0.18
N GLU A 21 2.03 11.28 -0.18
CA GLU A 21 2.76 12.56 -0.09
C GLU A 21 2.10 13.64 -0.96
N ARG A 22 1.66 13.30 -2.16
CA ARG A 22 1.00 14.22 -3.09
C ARG A 22 -0.39 14.65 -2.60
N VAL A 23 -1.18 13.72 -2.04
CA VAL A 23 -2.48 14.01 -1.43
C VAL A 23 -2.31 14.93 -0.22
N HIS A 24 -1.39 14.62 0.70
CA HIS A 24 -1.12 15.48 1.86
C HIS A 24 -0.67 16.90 1.47
N GLN A 25 0.12 17.02 0.40
CA GLN A 25 0.49 18.34 -0.14
C GLN A 25 -0.74 19.11 -0.62
N GLN A 26 -1.68 18.45 -1.32
CA GLN A 26 -2.91 19.09 -1.78
C GLN A 26 -3.87 19.45 -0.63
N GLU A 27 -3.99 18.61 0.39
CA GLU A 27 -4.79 18.92 1.59
C GLU A 27 -4.25 20.15 2.33
N SER A 28 -2.93 20.34 2.31
CA SER A 28 -2.29 21.54 2.88
C SER A 28 -2.59 22.82 2.08
N GLU A 29 -2.87 22.67 0.78
CA GLU A 29 -3.23 23.75 -0.14
C GLU A 29 -4.76 23.95 -0.26
N GLY A 30 -5.55 23.10 0.38
CA GLY A 30 -7.01 23.14 0.37
C GLY A 30 -7.63 21.75 0.29
N GLU A 31 -8.10 21.38 -0.90
CA GLU A 31 -8.81 20.11 -1.14
C GLU A 31 -7.97 19.19 -2.03
N ALA A 32 -7.84 17.93 -1.63
CA ALA A 32 -7.24 16.89 -2.45
C ALA A 32 -8.10 16.59 -3.68
N LYS A 33 -7.47 16.57 -4.85
CA LYS A 33 -8.12 16.32 -6.15
C LYS A 33 -7.99 14.88 -6.61
N GLU A 34 -7.29 14.05 -5.85
CA GLU A 34 -7.10 12.64 -6.10
C GLU A 34 -7.15 11.86 -4.78
N ASP A 35 -7.28 10.54 -4.91
CA ASP A 35 -7.12 9.60 -3.82
C ASP A 35 -6.04 8.57 -4.17
N CYS A 36 -5.70 7.69 -3.22
CA CYS A 36 -4.69 6.66 -3.40
C CYS A 36 -5.29 5.25 -3.39
N VAL A 37 -6.56 5.10 -3.76
CA VAL A 37 -7.25 3.81 -3.68
C VAL A 37 -6.64 2.81 -4.65
N GLU A 38 -6.24 3.23 -5.85
CA GLU A 38 -5.62 2.35 -6.84
C GLU A 38 -4.26 1.82 -6.35
N GLU A 39 -3.36 2.70 -5.90
CA GLU A 39 -2.05 2.33 -5.38
C GLU A 39 -2.16 1.49 -4.10
N PHE A 40 -3.13 1.81 -3.24
CA PHE A 40 -3.45 1.00 -2.08
C PHE A 40 -3.88 -0.41 -2.51
N PHE A 41 -4.74 -0.55 -3.52
CA PHE A 41 -5.18 -1.85 -4.02
C PHE A 41 -4.03 -2.66 -4.59
N HIS A 42 -3.10 -2.06 -5.32
CA HIS A 42 -1.89 -2.74 -5.78
C HIS A 42 -1.01 -3.23 -4.62
N LEU A 43 -0.76 -2.37 -3.63
CA LEU A 43 0.00 -2.75 -2.44
C LEU A 43 -0.71 -3.84 -1.62
N ALA A 44 -2.01 -3.69 -1.38
CA ALA A 44 -2.83 -4.62 -0.62
C ALA A 44 -2.93 -5.97 -1.32
N HIS A 45 -3.11 -5.99 -2.65
CA HIS A 45 -3.12 -7.22 -3.44
C HIS A 45 -1.79 -7.98 -3.28
N CYS A 46 -0.66 -7.30 -3.47
CA CYS A 46 0.66 -7.91 -3.32
C CYS A 46 0.90 -8.41 -1.88
N ALA A 47 0.60 -7.56 -0.88
CA ALA A 47 0.80 -7.90 0.52
C ALA A 47 -0.11 -9.05 0.96
N THR A 48 -1.34 -9.13 0.44
CA THR A 48 -2.28 -10.21 0.73
C THR A 48 -1.80 -11.54 0.14
N ALA A 49 -1.32 -11.55 -1.10
CA ALA A 49 -0.74 -12.74 -1.71
C ALA A 49 0.45 -13.27 -0.90
N CYS A 50 1.29 -12.39 -0.36
CA CYS A 50 2.39 -12.75 0.54
C CYS A 50 1.92 -13.23 1.92
N ALA A 51 0.92 -12.57 2.51
CA ALA A 51 0.50 -12.80 3.89
C ALA A 51 -0.42 -14.02 4.04
N ALA A 52 -1.26 -14.30 3.05
CA ALA A 52 -2.25 -15.38 3.09
C ALA A 52 -1.65 -16.74 3.53
N PRO A 53 -0.63 -17.32 2.87
CA PRO A 53 -0.09 -18.62 3.27
C PRO A 53 0.54 -18.59 4.67
N LYS A 54 1.18 -17.48 5.05
CA LYS A 54 1.78 -17.31 6.37
C LYS A 54 0.71 -17.28 7.46
N LEU A 55 -0.39 -16.57 7.22
CA LEU A 55 -1.50 -16.45 8.17
C LEU A 55 -2.21 -17.80 8.36
N TRP A 56 -2.52 -18.52 7.27
CA TRP A 56 -3.17 -19.82 7.35
C TRP A 56 -2.34 -20.86 8.11
N SER A 57 -1.00 -20.77 8.07
CA SER A 57 -0.12 -21.64 8.88
C SER A 57 -0.22 -21.43 10.39
N LYS A 58 -0.83 -20.31 10.83
CA LYS A 58 -0.95 -19.92 12.24
C LYS A 58 -2.37 -20.06 12.78
N LEU A 59 -3.36 -20.18 11.91
CA LEU A 59 -4.75 -20.37 12.29
C LEU A 59 -5.00 -21.88 12.51
N LYS A 60 -5.66 -22.22 13.62
CA LYS A 60 -6.07 -23.59 13.98
C LYS A 60 -7.53 -23.83 13.60
#